data_AF-A0A920BGN9-F1
#
_entry.id   AF-A0A920BGN9-F1
#
_cell.length_a   1.000
_cell.length_b   1.000
_cell.length_c   1.000
_cell.angle_alpha   90.00
_cell.angle_beta   90.00
_cell.angle_gamma   90.00
#
_symmetry.space_group_name_H-M   'P 1'
#
loop_
_entity.id
_entity.type
_entity.pdbx_description
1 polymer ?
#
loop_
_entity_poly.entity_id
_entity_poly.type
_entity_poly.pdbx_seq_one_letter_code
_entity_poly.pdbx_strand_id
1 'polypeptide(L)' 'MIPNLRRRHREADTDKQREQIEGYMRQIPCPDCNGDRLKPLSLAVTIDKLSIADLCNMSIKEAATRISKN' A
#
# COMPACT_ATOMS: atom_id res chain seq x y z
N MET A 1 -26.38 -3.38 4.61
CA MET A 1 -25.44 -4.16 5.45
C MET A 1 -24.01 -3.62 5.39
N ILE A 2 -23.38 -3.49 4.20
CA ILE A 2 -21.98 -3.01 4.03
C ILE A 2 -21.69 -1.62 4.68
N PRO A 3 -22.58 -0.60 4.58
CA PRO A 3 -22.33 0.70 5.22
C PRO A 3 -22.24 0.63 6.76
N ASN A 4 -22.96 -0.31 7.38
CA ASN A 4 -22.96 -0.46 8.83
C ASN A 4 -21.61 -0.98 9.35
N LEU A 5 -21.01 -1.98 8.69
CA LEU A 5 -19.71 -2.53 9.06
C LEU A 5 -18.59 -1.49 8.91
N ARG A 6 -18.59 -0.72 7.81
CA ARG A 6 -17.62 0.38 7.61
C ARG A 6 -17.70 1.43 8.71
N ARG A 7 -18.92 1.86 9.06
CA ARG A 7 -19.14 2.83 10.14
C ARG A 7 -18.62 2.31 11.48
N ARG A 8 -19.00 1.07 11.85
CA ARG A 8 -18.58 0.45 13.11
C ARG A 8 -17.07 0.24 13.19
N HIS A 9 -16.39 -0.05 12.09
CA HIS A 9 -14.92 -0.18 12.06
C HIS A 9 -14.23 1.15 12.37
N ARG A 10 -14.70 2.23 11.75
CA ARG A 10 -14.16 3.59 11.95
C ARG A 10 -14.41 4.12 13.36
N GLU A 11 -15.56 3.79 13.94
CA GLU A 11 -16.02 4.27 15.24
C GLU A 11 -15.74 3.27 16.38
N ALA A 12 -14.95 2.21 16.15
CA ALA A 12 -14.62 1.24 17.19
C ALA A 12 -13.76 1.87 18.30
N ASP A 13 -14.20 1.71 19.55
CA ASP A 13 -13.54 2.27 20.75
C ASP A 13 -12.34 1.42 21.20
N THR A 14 -12.25 0.18 20.74
CA THR A 14 -11.19 -0.76 21.11
C THR A 14 -10.67 -1.53 19.90
N ASP A 15 -9.40 -1.93 19.95
CA ASP A 15 -8.78 -2.70 18.87
C ASP A 15 -9.47 -4.07 18.68
N LYS A 16 -9.89 -4.72 19.77
CA LYS A 16 -10.66 -5.97 19.71
C LYS A 16 -11.95 -5.83 18.91
N GLN A 17 -12.69 -4.73 19.10
CA GLN A 17 -13.92 -4.48 18.33
C GLN A 17 -13.59 -4.21 16.86
N ARG A 18 -12.49 -3.50 16.58
CA ARG A 18 -12.04 -3.21 15.21
C ARG A 18 -11.67 -4.50 14.47
N GLU A 19 -10.85 -5.36 15.08
CA GLU A 19 -10.41 -6.65 14.53
C GLU A 19 -11.57 -7.61 14.22
N GLN A 20 -12.58 -7.67 15.10
CA GLN A 20 -13.79 -8.48 14.85
C GLN A 20 -14.52 -8.06 13.57
N ILE A 21 -14.54 -6.76 13.27
CA ILE A 21 -15.18 -6.22 12.07
C ILE A 21 -14.29 -6.43 10.84
N GLU A 22 -12.96 -6.34 11.00
CA GLU A 22 -11.98 -6.59 9.93
C GLU A 22 -12.05 -8.01 9.38
N GLY A 23 -12.51 -9.00 10.18
CA GLY A 23 -12.78 -10.37 9.69
C GLY A 23 -13.81 -10.46 8.56
N TYR A 24 -14.64 -9.42 8.37
CA TYR A 24 -15.57 -9.30 7.24
C TYR A 24 -15.08 -8.36 6.13
N MET A 25 -13.83 -7.89 6.21
CA MET A 25 -13.22 -6.96 5.29
C MET A 25 -12.02 -7.61 4.57
N ARG A 26 -11.57 -6.97 3.50
CA ARG A 26 -10.33 -7.33 2.81
C ARG A 26 -9.52 -6.08 2.52
N GLN A 27 -8.21 -6.22 2.50
CA GLN A 27 -7.33 -5.18 2.02
C GLN A 27 -7.45 -5.07 0.49
N ILE A 28 -7.45 -3.84 0.00
CA ILE A 28 -7.37 -3.52 -1.43
C ILE A 28 -6.29 -2.47 -1.64
N PRO A 29 -5.67 -2.41 -2.84
CA PRO A 29 -4.82 -1.29 -3.19
C PRO A 29 -5.57 0.03 -3.03
N CYS A 30 -4.89 1.05 -2.51
CA CYS A 30 -5.45 2.39 -2.45
C CYS A 30 -5.70 2.88 -3.88
N PRO A 31 -6.88 3.41 -4.23
CA PRO A 31 -7.18 3.86 -5.59
C PRO A 31 -6.35 5.08 -6.02
N ASP A 32 -5.88 5.90 -5.06
CA ASP A 32 -5.16 7.13 -5.38
C ASP A 32 -3.67 6.89 -5.70
N CYS A 33 -3.06 5.89 -5.06
CA CYS A 33 -1.64 5.57 -5.24
C CYS A 33 -1.40 4.15 -5.74
N ASN A 34 -2.45 3.39 -6.06
CA ASN A 34 -2.40 2.00 -6.51
C ASN A 34 -1.61 1.04 -5.60
N GLY A 35 -1.44 1.39 -4.33
CA GLY A 35 -0.67 0.60 -3.37
C GLY A 35 0.78 1.07 -3.16
N ASP A 36 1.24 2.08 -3.89
CA ASP A 36 2.62 2.60 -3.80
C ASP A 36 2.86 3.49 -2.57
N ARG A 37 1.79 3.89 -1.87
CA ARG A 37 1.82 4.63 -0.58
C ARG A 37 2.48 6.02 -0.65
N LEU A 38 2.81 6.50 -1.84
CA LEU A 38 3.53 7.75 -2.07
C LEU A 38 2.68 8.75 -2.85
N LYS A 39 3.01 10.03 -2.69
CA LYS A 39 2.41 11.12 -3.48
C LYS A 39 2.87 11.01 -4.94
N PRO A 40 2.07 11.48 -5.91
CA PRO A 40 2.46 11.49 -7.32
C PRO A 40 3.79 12.20 -7.57
N LEU A 41 4.08 13.29 -6.84
CA LEU A 41 5.35 14.01 -6.96
C LEU A 41 6.56 13.16 -6.55
N SER A 42 6.41 12.31 -5.53
CA SER A 42 7.47 11.39 -5.10
C SER A 42 7.69 10.27 -6.11
N LEU A 43 6.61 9.77 -6.73
CA LEU A 43 6.68 8.74 -7.77
C LEU A 43 7.26 9.27 -9.10
N ALA A 44 7.15 10.58 -9.35
CA ALA A 44 7.72 11.21 -10.53
C ALA A 44 9.26 11.30 -10.50
N VAL A 45 9.89 11.12 -9.34
CA VAL A 45 11.36 11.09 -9.21
C VAL A 45 11.86 9.71 -9.59
N THR A 46 12.69 9.63 -10.64
CA THR A 46 13.18 8.36 -11.16
C THR A 46 14.70 8.33 -11.32
N ILE A 47 15.29 7.14 -11.12
CA ILE A 47 16.67 6.80 -11.49
C ILE A 47 16.59 5.65 -12.49
N ASP A 48 17.25 5.77 -13.65
CA ASP A 48 17.16 4.79 -14.74
C ASP A 48 15.73 4.41 -15.12
N LYS A 49 14.84 5.41 -15.13
CA LYS A 49 13.40 5.29 -15.42
C LYS A 49 12.61 4.45 -14.40
N LEU A 50 13.16 4.21 -13.21
CA LEU A 50 12.48 3.55 -12.10
C LEU A 50 12.22 4.55 -10.98
N SER A 51 10.99 4.62 -10.51
CA SER A 51 10.65 5.29 -9.26
C SER A 51 11.07 4.43 -8.06
N ILE A 52 11.02 5.03 -6.86
CA ILE A 52 11.26 4.28 -5.62
C ILE A 52 10.26 3.12 -5.43
N ALA A 53 9.00 3.30 -5.84
CA ALA A 53 7.98 2.25 -5.73
C ALA A 53 8.27 1.08 -6.68
N ASP A 54 8.71 1.37 -7.91
CA ASP A 54 9.10 0.33 -8.88
C ASP A 54 10.21 -0.55 -8.31
N LEU A 55 11.23 0.05 -7.70
CA LEU A 55 12.35 -0.67 -7.09
C LEU A 55 11.89 -1.51 -5.90
N CYS A 56 11.00 -0.99 -5.05
CA CYS A 56 10.45 -1.72 -3.90
C CYS A 56 9.53 -2.88 -4.30
N ASN A 57 8.90 -2.82 -5.48
CA ASN A 57 8.03 -3.88 -6.00
C ASN A 57 8.81 -5.00 -6.69
N MET A 58 10.13 -4.85 -6.90
CA MET A 58 10.99 -5.90 -7.45
C MET A 58 11.37 -6.94 -6.40
N SER A 59 11.73 -8.14 -6.87
CA SER A 59 12.42 -9.08 -6.00
C SER A 59 13.81 -8.55 -5.60
N ILE A 60 14.34 -9.00 -4.46
CA ILE A 60 15.67 -8.61 -3.98
C ILE A 60 16.75 -8.85 -5.04
N LYS A 61 16.67 -9.98 -5.78
CA LYS A 61 17.64 -10.33 -6.83
C LYS A 61 17.62 -9.33 -7.99
N GLU A 62 16.43 -8.94 -8.44
CA GLU A 62 16.27 -7.96 -9.53
C GLU A 62 16.72 -6.58 -9.08
N ALA A 63 16.29 -6.14 -7.90
CA ALA A 63 16.70 -4.86 -7.33
C ALA A 63 18.23 -4.78 -7.18
N ALA A 64 18.87 -5.83 -6.64
CA ALA A 64 20.32 -5.91 -6.51
C ALA A 64 21.02 -5.79 -7.88
N THR A 65 20.51 -6.49 -8.91
CA THR A 65 21.06 -6.43 -10.27
C THR A 65 20.88 -5.06 -10.93
N ARG A 66 19.79 -4.35 -10.60
CA ARG A 66 19.52 -3.01 -11.12
C ARG A 66 20.45 -1.98 -10.49
N ILE A 67 20.65 -2.04 -9.17
CA ILE A 67 21.44 -1.05 -8.43
C ILE A 67 22.95 -1.28 -8.62
N SER A 68 23.41 -2.52 -8.78
CA SER A 68 24.84 -2.85 -8.90
C SER A 68 25.44 -2.61 -10.29
N LYS A 69 24.64 -2.25 -11.29
CA LYS A 69 25.09 -2.01 -12.67
C LYS A 69 25.73 -0.63 -12.91
N ASN A 70 26.14 0.04 -11.85
CA ASN A 70 26.77 1.36 -11.89
C ASN A 70 28.23 1.29 -11.44
#